data_AF-A0A7W6AKD7-F1
#
_entry.id   AF-A0A7W6AKD7-F1
#
_cell.length_a   1.000
_cell.length_b   1.000
_cell.length_c   1.000
_cell.angle_alpha   90.00
_cell.angle_beta   90.00
_cell.angle_gamma   90.00
#
_symmetry.space_group_name_H-M   'P 1'
#
loop_
_entity.id
_entity.type
_entity.pdbx_description
1 polymer ?
#
loop_
_entity_poly.entity_id
_entity_poly.type
_entity_poly.pdbx_seq_one_letter_code
_entity_poly.pdbx_strand_id
1 'polypeptide(L)'
;MQPRPHRSPNAGYHAVDQDFDPLILRIRRLVAHRGYDREALLSPMLKRLIPAAKLSGDALADAEQLRKRLTGAALDQKAVAYLTESVEIELDFARLRLS
;
A
#
# COMPACT_ATOMS: atom_id res chain seq x y z
N MET A 1 46.79 -23.18 9.17
CA MET A 1 45.75 -23.06 8.14
C MET A 1 44.41 -22.88 8.84
N GLN A 2 43.86 -21.67 8.88
CA GLN A 2 42.53 -21.42 9.46
C GLN A 2 41.47 -21.50 8.36
N PRO A 3 40.30 -22.14 8.59
CA PRO A 3 39.24 -22.19 7.61
C PRO A 3 38.60 -20.81 7.46
N ARG A 4 38.55 -20.35 6.21
CA ARG A 4 37.87 -19.13 5.77
C ARG A 4 36.39 -19.23 6.14
N PRO A 5 35.77 -18.25 6.82
CA PRO A 5 34.34 -18.29 7.07
C PRO A 5 33.60 -18.28 5.73
N HIS A 6 32.82 -19.33 5.45
CA HIS A 6 31.89 -19.35 4.33
C HIS A 6 30.84 -18.26 4.54
N ARG A 7 31.04 -17.12 3.85
CA ARG A 7 30.03 -16.09 3.67
C ARG A 7 28.86 -16.74 2.93
N SER A 8 27.83 -17.09 3.68
CA SER A 8 26.55 -17.56 3.12
C SER A 8 25.98 -16.44 2.23
N PRO A 9 25.65 -16.70 0.95
CA PRO A 9 25.07 -15.67 0.08
C PRO A 9 23.57 -15.43 0.32
N ASN A 10 22.95 -16.07 1.32
CA ASN A 10 21.53 -15.90 1.64
C ASN A 10 21.22 -14.78 2.65
N ALA A 11 22.04 -13.73 2.68
CA ALA A 11 21.71 -12.46 3.34
C ALA A 11 21.15 -11.42 2.34
N GLY A 12 20.57 -11.88 1.23
CA GLY A 12 19.95 -11.05 0.22
C GLY A 12 18.43 -11.17 0.32
N TYR A 13 17.75 -10.06 0.54
CA TYR A 13 16.30 -9.96 0.74
C TYR A 13 15.80 -10.61 2.03
N HIS A 14 16.34 -10.20 3.17
CA HIS A 14 15.42 -9.99 4.29
C HIS A 14 14.30 -9.11 3.73
N ALA A 15 13.08 -9.62 3.75
CA ALA A 15 11.90 -8.79 3.87
C ALA A 15 12.15 -7.91 5.11
N VAL A 16 12.89 -6.82 4.91
CA VAL A 16 13.00 -5.72 5.85
C VAL A 16 11.55 -5.40 6.13
N ASP A 17 11.09 -5.59 7.38
CA ASP A 17 9.73 -5.34 7.83
C ASP A 17 9.12 -4.22 7.00
N GLN A 18 8.38 -4.59 5.96
CA GLN A 18 7.99 -3.65 4.93
C GLN A 18 6.82 -2.93 5.56
N ASP A 19 7.12 -1.80 6.20
CA ASP A 19 6.15 -1.08 6.99
C ASP A 19 5.10 -0.49 6.05
N PHE A 20 3.98 -1.20 5.95
CA PHE A 20 2.83 -0.82 5.15
C PHE A 20 1.94 0.18 5.89
N ASP A 21 2.17 0.46 7.17
CA ASP A 21 1.29 1.30 7.98
C ASP A 21 1.16 2.73 7.45
N PRO A 22 2.25 3.39 6.98
CA PRO A 22 2.16 4.69 6.33
C PRO A 22 1.33 4.65 5.03
N LEU A 23 1.38 3.56 4.27
CA LEU A 23 0.61 3.40 3.03
C LEU A 23 -0.86 3.11 3.34
N ILE A 24 -1.15 2.24 4.31
CA ILE A 24 -2.49 1.92 4.80
C ILE A 24 -3.19 3.19 5.27
N LEU A 25 -2.50 4.03 6.07
CA LEU A 25 -3.07 5.29 6.55
C LEU A 25 -3.45 6.22 5.39
N ARG A 26 -2.61 6.33 4.36
CA ARG A 26 -2.88 7.16 3.17
C ARG A 26 -4.04 6.63 2.35
N ILE A 27 -4.08 5.32 2.08
CA ILE A 27 -5.20 4.69 1.37
C ILE A 27 -6.50 4.89 2.13
N ARG A 28 -6.49 4.78 3.47
CA ARG A 28 -7.67 5.05 4.29
C ARG A 28 -8.12 6.50 4.19
N ARG A 29 -7.19 7.47 4.21
CA ARG A 29 -7.51 8.89 4.00
C ARG A 29 -8.11 9.13 2.62
N LEU A 30 -7.59 8.47 1.58
CA LEU A 30 -8.14 8.53 0.23
C LEU A 30 -9.57 8.02 0.20
N VAL A 31 -9.84 6.81 0.71
CA VAL A 31 -11.20 6.23 0.70
C VAL A 31 -12.19 6.99 1.58
N ALA A 32 -11.72 7.61 2.67
CA ALA A 32 -12.54 8.46 3.53
C ALA A 32 -12.76 9.87 2.97
N HIS A 33 -12.06 10.26 1.90
CA HIS A 33 -12.18 11.59 1.32
C HIS A 33 -13.53 11.76 0.63
N ARG A 34 -14.21 12.90 0.82
CA ARG A 34 -15.56 13.13 0.24
C ARG A 34 -15.59 13.15 -1.29
N GLY A 35 -14.47 13.53 -1.92
CA GLY A 35 -14.30 13.55 -3.38
C GLY A 35 -13.73 12.26 -3.95
N TYR A 36 -13.60 11.22 -3.12
CA TYR A 36 -13.15 9.91 -3.56
C TYR A 36 -14.21 9.24 -4.43
N ASP A 37 -13.79 8.85 -5.63
CA ASP A 37 -14.56 8.01 -6.52
C ASP A 37 -13.64 6.89 -7.01
N ARG A 38 -14.03 5.64 -6.69
CA ARG A 38 -13.28 4.44 -7.05
C ARG A 38 -13.20 4.27 -8.56
N GLU A 39 -14.26 4.59 -9.29
CA GLU A 39 -14.28 4.43 -10.75
C GLU A 39 -13.36 5.47 -11.41
N ALA A 40 -13.24 6.64 -10.79
CA ALA A 40 -12.35 7.70 -11.22
C ALA A 40 -10.88 7.55 -10.75
N LEU A 41 -10.52 6.46 -10.05
CA LEU A 41 -9.12 6.14 -9.77
C LEU A 41 -8.37 5.86 -11.07
N LEU A 42 -7.27 6.57 -11.28
CA LEU A 42 -6.35 6.39 -12.40
C LEU A 42 -5.42 5.20 -12.16
N SER A 43 -5.01 4.92 -10.92
CA SER A 43 -4.11 3.81 -10.60
C SER A 43 -4.81 2.44 -10.60
N PRO A 44 -4.49 1.52 -11.54
CA PRO A 44 -5.10 0.19 -11.58
C PRO A 44 -4.68 -0.69 -10.39
N MET A 45 -3.47 -0.46 -9.86
CA MET A 45 -2.96 -1.17 -8.69
C MET A 45 -3.76 -0.81 -7.44
N LEU A 46 -4.10 0.47 -7.24
CA LEU A 46 -4.99 0.90 -6.15
C LEU A 46 -6.40 0.35 -6.31
N LYS A 47 -6.95 0.35 -7.54
CA LYS A 47 -8.26 -0.26 -7.83
C LYS A 47 -8.34 -1.75 -7.45
N ARG A 48 -7.23 -2.49 -7.57
CA ARG A 48 -7.12 -3.90 -7.19
C ARG A 48 -7.00 -4.10 -5.68
N LEU A 49 -6.26 -3.22 -5.00
CA LEU A 49 -6.03 -3.32 -3.56
C LEU A 49 -7.25 -2.87 -2.74
N ILE A 50 -7.92 -1.80 -3.17
CA ILE A 50 -9.09 -1.24 -2.49
C ILE A 50 -10.32 -2.06 -2.90
N PRO A 51 -11.05 -2.69 -1.95
CA PRO A 51 -12.26 -3.43 -2.26
C PRO A 51 -13.31 -2.54 -2.93
N ALA A 52 -14.09 -3.11 -3.84
CA ALA A 52 -15.25 -2.42 -4.43
C ALA A 52 -16.39 -2.25 -3.41
N ALA A 53 -16.44 -3.12 -2.39
CA ALA A 53 -17.36 -2.99 -1.28
C ALA A 53 -16.92 -1.84 -0.36
N LYS A 54 -17.93 -1.12 0.17
CA LYS A 54 -17.72 -0.08 1.18
C LYS A 54 -16.92 -0.67 2.35
N LEU A 55 -15.93 0.07 2.83
CA LEU A 55 -15.20 -0.25 4.05
C LEU A 55 -16.19 -0.54 5.18
N SER A 56 -15.84 -1.50 6.04
CA SER A 56 -16.75 -2.03 7.07
C SER A 56 -17.19 -0.97 8.10
N GLY A 57 -16.48 0.16 8.14
CA GLY A 57 -16.66 1.22 9.13
C GLY A 57 -15.79 0.98 10.37
N ASP A 58 -15.25 -0.22 10.52
CA ASP A 58 -14.22 -0.55 11.50
C ASP A 58 -12.83 -0.25 10.92
N ALA A 59 -12.31 0.88 11.37
CA ALA A 59 -10.97 1.38 11.09
C ALA A 59 -9.85 0.33 11.24
N LEU A 60 -9.96 -0.54 12.25
CA LEU A 60 -8.93 -1.52 12.57
C LEU A 60 -9.06 -2.74 11.65
N ALA A 61 -10.27 -3.28 11.51
CA ALA A 61 -10.52 -4.41 10.62
C ALA A 61 -10.18 -4.08 9.15
N ASP A 62 -10.54 -2.89 8.70
CA ASP A 62 -10.22 -2.41 7.35
C ASP A 62 -8.70 -2.27 7.13
N ALA A 63 -7.98 -1.77 8.14
CA ALA A 63 -6.53 -1.66 8.10
C ALA A 63 -5.84 -3.03 8.08
N GLU A 64 -6.30 -3.98 8.88
CA GLU A 64 -5.77 -5.35 8.88
C GLU A 64 -6.05 -6.07 7.56
N GLN A 65 -7.24 -5.90 7.00
CA GLN A 65 -7.58 -6.49 5.71
C GLN A 65 -6.70 -5.91 4.59
N LEU A 66 -6.46 -4.60 4.61
CA LEU A 66 -5.57 -3.95 3.65
C LEU A 66 -4.11 -4.41 3.83
N ARG A 67 -3.64 -4.55 5.08
CA ARG A 67 -2.30 -5.10 5.40
C ARG A 67 -2.15 -6.50 4.83
N LYS A 68 -3.12 -7.39 5.06
CA LYS A 68 -3.14 -8.76 4.50
C LYS A 68 -3.07 -8.77 2.97
N ARG A 69 -3.74 -7.83 2.30
CA ARG A 69 -3.70 -7.69 0.83
C ARG A 69 -2.35 -7.20 0.34
N LEU A 70 -1.75 -6.22 1.01
CA LEU A 70 -0.44 -5.68 0.66
C LEU A 70 0.65 -6.74 0.84
N THR A 71 0.63 -7.47 1.96
CA THR A 71 1.54 -8.60 2.21
C THR A 71 1.32 -9.73 1.20
N GLY A 72 0.06 -10.09 0.91
CA GLY A 72 -0.27 -11.13 -0.07
C GLY A 72 0.05 -10.76 -1.52
N ALA A 73 0.17 -9.47 -1.84
CA ALA A 73 0.52 -8.99 -3.17
C ALA A 73 2.02 -9.07 -3.50
N ALA A 74 2.86 -9.51 -2.55
CA ALA A 74 4.31 -9.67 -2.71
C ALA A 74 4.99 -8.44 -3.35
N LEU A 75 4.62 -7.24 -2.87
CA LEU A 75 5.07 -5.97 -3.43
C LEU A 75 6.55 -5.72 -3.11
N ASP A 76 7.36 -5.48 -4.13
CA ASP A 76 8.73 -5.01 -3.91
C ASP A 76 8.75 -3.52 -3.47
N GLN A 77 9.93 -3.02 -3.08
CA GLN A 77 10.08 -1.65 -2.61
C GLN A 77 9.70 -0.60 -3.68
N LYS A 78 9.90 -0.91 -4.97
CA LYS A 78 9.55 -0.02 -6.08
C LYS A 78 8.04 0.05 -6.26
N ALA A 79 7.35 -1.07 -6.14
CA ALA A 79 5.89 -1.16 -6.18
C ALA A 79 5.26 -0.41 -5.00
N VAL A 80 5.84 -0.48 -3.81
CA VAL A 80 5.39 0.31 -2.65
C VAL A 80 5.59 1.81 -2.85
N ALA A 81 6.74 2.23 -3.39
CA ALA A 81 6.98 3.64 -3.71
C ALA A 81 5.96 4.15 -4.75
N TYR A 82 5.77 3.39 -5.83
CA TYR A 82 4.78 3.70 -6.87
C TYR A 82 3.34 3.79 -6.33
N LEU A 83 2.97 2.86 -5.44
CA LEU A 83 1.66 2.90 -4.77
C LEU A 83 1.51 4.14 -3.90
N THR A 84 2.55 4.48 -3.14
CA THR A 84 2.52 5.66 -2.28
C THR A 84 2.33 6.93 -3.09
N GLU A 85 3.10 7.10 -4.17
CA GLU A 85 2.95 8.22 -5.09
C GLU A 85 1.57 8.26 -5.75
N SER A 86 1.08 7.09 -6.20
CA SER A 86 -0.28 6.98 -6.76
C SER A 86 -1.34 7.46 -5.77
N VAL A 87 -1.25 7.09 -4.49
CA VAL A 87 -2.25 7.50 -3.49
C VAL A 87 -2.25 9.00 -3.26
N GLU A 88 -1.08 9.63 -3.23
CA GLU A 88 -0.97 11.09 -3.08
C GLU A 88 -1.58 11.83 -4.29
N ILE A 89 -1.30 11.37 -5.51
CA ILE A 89 -1.89 11.93 -6.73
C ILE A 89 -3.42 11.83 -6.69
N GLU A 90 -3.96 10.67 -6.33
CA GLU A 90 -5.41 10.46 -6.23
C GLU A 90 -6.04 11.30 -5.12
N LEU A 91 -5.33 11.52 -4.01
CA LEU A 91 -5.77 12.42 -2.94
C LEU A 91 -5.86 13.86 -3.44
N ASP A 92 -4.88 14.33 -4.22
CA ASP A 92 -4.91 15.67 -4.80
C ASP A 92 -6.04 15.83 -5.81
N PHE A 93 -6.28 14.83 -6.67
CA PHE A 93 -7.46 14.83 -7.54
C PHE A 93 -8.77 14.84 -6.76
N ALA A 94 -8.87 14.04 -5.69
CA ALA A 94 -10.05 14.00 -4.84
C ALA A 94 -10.31 15.34 -4.14
N ARG A 95 -9.24 16.07 -3.77
CA ARG A 95 -9.33 17.45 -3.22
C ARG A 95 -9.85 18.44 -4.27
N LEU A 96 -9.31 18.39 -5.49
CA LEU A 96 -9.72 19.27 -6.59
C LEU A 96 -11.21 19.08 -6.98
N ARG A 97 -11.79 17.90 -6.80
CA ARG A 97 -13.22 17.65 -7.09
C ARG A 97 -14.19 18.32 -6.12
N LEU A 98 -13.71 18.75 -4.95
CA LEU A 98 -14.54 19.38 -3.92
C LEU A 98 -14.34 20.90 -3.82
N SER A 99 -13.38 21.48 -4.57
CA SER A 99 -13.21 22.93 -4.70
C SER A 99 -14.10 23.48 -5.79
#